data_AF-A0A2R6F1W7-F1
#
_entry.id   AF-A0A2R6F1W7-F1
#
_cell.length_a   1.000
_cell.length_b   1.000
_cell.length_c   1.000
_cell.angle_alpha   90.00
_cell.angle_beta   90.00
_cell.angle_gamma   90.00
#
_symmetry.space_group_name_H-M   'P 1'
#
loop_
_entity.id
_entity.type
_entity.pdbx_description
1 polymer ?
#
loop_
_entity_poly.entity_id
_entity_poly.type
_entity_poly.pdbx_seq_one_letter_code
_entity_poly.pdbx_strand_id
1 'polypeptide(L)'
;MVSDALIAAVVFVMVTLSFPCFLYGAYYIIETEPVTWGVLVHHLKFVGTGLTLTTVPMLLWMAPRLPDQLGGLSAVHAYLGLQAYALLLFGGTGIVRIFRAKRQHDLYHDYDEDLLIDEIGGDRMSHWRSRLRIGVFGYVIFWMLAYVVGTARFVLRYVV
;
A
#
# COMPACT_ATOMS: atom_id res chain seq x y z
N MET A 1 4.67 27.40 -19.36
CA MET A 1 3.67 26.39 -18.94
C MET A 1 4.28 25.02 -19.12
N VAL A 2 4.19 24.14 -18.12
CA VAL A 2 4.64 22.74 -18.26
C VAL A 2 3.61 21.97 -19.10
N SER A 3 4.04 21.15 -20.05
CA SER A 3 3.12 20.36 -20.88
C SER A 3 2.45 19.26 -20.05
N ASP A 4 1.17 18.97 -20.34
CA ASP A 4 0.42 17.92 -19.65
C ASP A 4 1.11 16.55 -19.78
N ALA A 5 1.69 16.27 -20.95
CA ALA A 5 2.48 15.07 -21.21
C ALA A 5 3.70 14.93 -20.28
N LEU A 6 4.40 16.04 -19.96
CA LEU A 6 5.53 15.98 -19.04
C LEU A 6 5.07 15.61 -17.63
N ILE A 7 3.97 16.20 -17.15
CA ILE A 7 3.45 15.88 -15.81
C ILE A 7 2.96 14.42 -15.79
N ALA A 8 2.26 13.97 -16.83
CA ALA A 8 1.82 12.58 -16.94
C ALA A 8 3.00 11.59 -16.91
N ALA A 9 4.12 11.91 -17.58
CA ALA A 9 5.33 11.10 -17.54
C ALA A 9 5.96 11.05 -16.14
N VAL A 10 6.04 12.17 -15.45
CA VAL A 10 6.53 12.22 -14.05
C VAL A 10 5.64 11.36 -13.14
N VAL A 11 4.31 11.50 -13.25
CA VAL A 11 3.35 10.68 -12.47
C VAL A 11 3.54 9.19 -12.78
N PHE A 12 3.68 8.83 -14.05
CA PHE A 12 3.91 7.45 -14.48
C PHE A 12 5.21 6.88 -13.88
N VAL A 13 6.30 7.63 -13.92
CA VAL A 13 7.58 7.23 -13.31
C VAL A 13 7.45 7.08 -11.80
N MET A 14 6.80 8.03 -11.11
CA MET A 14 6.60 7.95 -9.65
C MET A 14 5.83 6.68 -9.26
N VAL A 15 4.72 6.38 -9.93
CA VAL A 15 3.93 5.18 -9.63
C VAL A 15 4.75 3.92 -9.97
N THR A 16 5.48 3.89 -11.08
CA THR A 16 6.37 2.77 -11.43
C THR A 16 7.42 2.53 -10.35
N LEU A 17 8.04 3.59 -9.82
CA LEU A 17 9.04 3.51 -8.75
C LEU A 17 8.46 3.08 -7.39
N SER A 18 7.14 3.15 -7.18
CA SER A 18 6.53 2.58 -5.97
C SER A 18 6.56 1.04 -5.94
N PHE A 19 6.62 0.38 -7.11
CA PHE A 19 6.63 -1.07 -7.20
C PHE A 19 7.81 -1.73 -6.46
N PRO A 20 9.08 -1.37 -6.72
CA PRO A 20 10.20 -1.96 -5.99
C PRO A 20 10.14 -1.68 -4.47
N CYS A 21 9.56 -0.55 -4.05
CA CYS A 21 9.34 -0.26 -2.64
C CYS A 21 8.37 -1.27 -2.00
N PHE A 22 7.26 -1.61 -2.66
CA PHE A 22 6.32 -2.62 -2.17
C PHE A 22 6.92 -4.03 -2.18
N LEU A 23 7.64 -4.38 -3.25
CA LEU A 23 8.27 -5.69 -3.36
C LEU A 23 9.33 -5.90 -2.27
N TYR A 24 10.23 -4.94 -2.08
CA TYR A 24 11.25 -5.01 -1.03
C TYR A 24 10.62 -4.97 0.37
N GLY A 25 9.64 -4.10 0.60
CA GLY A 25 8.93 -4.04 1.88
C GLY A 25 8.27 -5.38 2.25
N ALA A 26 7.61 -6.03 1.28
CA ALA A 26 7.00 -7.34 1.47
C ALA A 26 8.04 -8.44 1.70
N TYR A 27 9.09 -8.50 0.88
CA TYR A 27 10.19 -9.45 1.06
C TYR A 27 10.82 -9.33 2.45
N TYR A 28 11.19 -8.10 2.86
CA TYR A 28 11.91 -7.86 4.11
C TYR A 28 11.12 -8.30 5.35
N ILE A 29 9.81 -8.03 5.40
CA ILE A 29 8.98 -8.38 6.57
C ILE A 29 8.63 -9.88 6.64
N ILE A 30 8.67 -10.58 5.50
CA ILE A 30 8.45 -12.03 5.43
C ILE A 30 9.72 -12.78 5.83
N GLU A 31 10.89 -12.31 5.41
CA GLU A 31 12.16 -12.98 5.67
C GLU A 31 12.73 -12.69 7.06
N THR A 32 12.27 -11.63 7.73
CA THR A 32 12.82 -11.19 9.02
C THR A 32 11.90 -11.57 10.18
N GLU A 33 12.16 -12.73 10.79
CA GLU A 33 11.54 -13.16 12.05
C GLU A 33 12.61 -13.23 13.16
N PRO A 34 12.37 -12.68 14.37
CA PRO A 34 11.15 -12.00 14.83
C PRO A 34 11.01 -10.54 14.36
N VAL A 35 9.75 -10.07 14.22
CA VAL A 35 9.44 -8.68 13.82
C VAL A 35 9.54 -7.73 15.03
N THR A 36 10.75 -7.22 15.27
CA THR A 36 11.06 -6.18 16.28
C THR A 36 10.69 -4.77 15.80
N TRP A 37 10.85 -3.75 16.66
CA TRP A 37 10.57 -2.36 16.30
C TRP A 37 11.44 -1.86 15.14
N GLY A 38 12.73 -2.19 15.16
CA GLY A 38 13.66 -1.82 14.09
C GLY A 38 13.24 -2.40 12.75
N VAL A 39 12.85 -3.67 12.73
CA VAL A 39 12.35 -4.37 11.53
C VAL A 39 11.06 -3.72 11.03
N LEU A 40 10.11 -3.45 11.93
CA LEU A 40 8.86 -2.78 11.56
C LEU A 40 9.11 -1.38 10.99
N VAL A 41 9.92 -0.56 11.65
CA VAL A 41 10.24 0.80 11.17
C VAL A 41 10.97 0.74 9.83
N HIS A 42 11.86 -0.21 9.63
CA HIS A 42 12.53 -0.41 8.34
C HIS A 42 11.53 -0.77 7.24
N HIS A 43 10.67 -1.77 7.48
CA HIS A 43 9.59 -2.13 6.56
C HIS A 43 8.70 -0.92 6.21
N LEU A 44 8.29 -0.15 7.22
CA LEU A 44 7.44 1.03 7.05
C LEU A 44 8.11 2.15 6.26
N LYS A 45 9.44 2.28 6.29
CA LYS A 45 10.15 3.24 5.42
C LYS A 45 9.91 2.90 3.96
N PHE A 46 10.08 1.65 3.57
CA PHE A 46 9.89 1.24 2.17
C PHE A 46 8.43 1.29 1.74
N VAL A 47 7.52 0.68 2.51
CA VAL A 47 6.10 0.71 2.19
C VAL A 47 5.56 2.13 2.21
N GLY A 48 5.98 2.95 3.18
CA GLY A 48 5.64 4.37 3.28
C GLY A 48 6.11 5.15 2.06
N THR A 49 7.37 5.00 1.64
CA THR A 49 7.88 5.63 0.40
C THR A 49 7.09 5.20 -0.82
N GLY A 50 6.80 3.90 -0.98
CA GLY A 50 5.97 3.40 -2.07
C GLY A 50 4.57 4.02 -2.07
N LEU A 51 3.93 4.06 -0.89
CA LEU A 51 2.62 4.69 -0.71
C LEU A 51 2.65 6.18 -1.04
N THR A 52 3.68 6.92 -0.64
CA THR A 52 3.84 8.34 -1.00
C THR A 52 3.95 8.52 -2.50
N LEU A 53 4.80 7.72 -3.16
CA LEU A 53 5.04 7.78 -4.59
C LEU A 53 3.79 7.51 -5.43
N THR A 54 2.86 6.68 -4.95
CA THR A 54 1.58 6.44 -5.65
C THR A 54 0.45 7.37 -5.19
N THR A 55 0.38 7.71 -3.90
CA THR A 55 -0.78 8.42 -3.33
C THR A 55 -0.71 9.92 -3.55
N VAL A 56 0.48 10.52 -3.52
CA VAL A 56 0.63 11.97 -3.77
C VAL A 56 0.23 12.31 -5.21
N PRO A 57 0.72 11.63 -6.26
CA PRO A 57 0.23 11.86 -7.62
C PRO A 57 -1.26 11.57 -7.79
N MET A 58 -1.74 10.51 -7.14
CA MET A 58 -3.15 10.16 -7.20
C MET A 58 -4.01 11.31 -6.64
N LEU A 59 -3.74 11.79 -5.43
CA LEU A 59 -4.55 12.83 -4.78
C LEU A 59 -4.40 14.20 -5.43
N LEU A 60 -3.18 14.58 -5.83
CA LEU A 60 -2.91 15.95 -6.29
C LEU A 60 -3.08 16.14 -7.80
N TRP A 61 -3.05 15.06 -8.59
CA TRP A 61 -3.07 15.16 -10.04
C TRP A 61 -4.15 14.29 -10.69
N MET A 62 -4.32 13.04 -10.28
CA MET A 62 -5.28 12.12 -10.91
C MET A 62 -6.72 12.35 -10.42
N ALA A 63 -6.92 12.44 -9.11
CA ALA A 63 -8.23 12.58 -8.48
C ALA A 63 -8.97 13.85 -8.91
N PRO A 64 -8.33 15.04 -8.97
CA PRO A 64 -9.01 16.26 -9.45
C PRO A 64 -9.44 16.17 -10.92
N ARG A 65 -8.77 15.34 -11.72
CA ARG A 65 -9.08 15.11 -13.13
C ARG A 65 -10.10 14.00 -13.37
N LEU A 66 -10.55 13.31 -12.31
CA LEU A 66 -11.50 12.21 -12.46
C LEU A 66 -12.80 12.61 -13.18
N PRO A 67 -13.47 13.73 -12.82
CA PRO A 67 -14.76 14.10 -13.44
C PRO A 67 -14.68 14.24 -14.96
N ASP A 68 -13.57 14.78 -15.48
CA ASP A 68 -13.34 14.99 -16.91
C ASP A 68 -12.93 13.72 -17.66
N GLN A 69 -12.73 12.61 -16.94
CA GLN A 69 -12.14 11.38 -17.47
C GLN A 69 -12.93 10.13 -17.12
N LEU A 70 -14.23 10.19 -16.80
CA LEU A 70 -15.04 9.01 -16.44
C LEU A 70 -15.45 8.11 -17.61
N GLY A 71 -14.65 7.99 -18.68
CA GLY A 71 -14.92 7.18 -19.87
C GLY A 71 -13.94 6.04 -20.12
N GLY A 72 -14.44 4.89 -20.58
CA GLY A 72 -13.63 3.76 -21.09
C GLY A 72 -12.62 3.22 -20.08
N LEU A 73 -11.36 3.06 -20.52
CA LEU A 73 -10.24 2.59 -19.67
C LEU A 73 -10.02 3.46 -18.43
N SER A 74 -10.43 4.71 -18.47
CA SER A 74 -10.25 5.65 -17.37
C SER A 74 -11.15 5.32 -16.19
N ALA A 75 -12.39 4.91 -16.45
CA ALA A 75 -13.32 4.45 -15.43
C ALA A 75 -12.83 3.13 -14.79
N VAL A 76 -12.31 2.21 -15.61
CA VAL A 76 -11.70 0.96 -15.12
C VAL A 76 -10.51 1.25 -14.20
N HIS A 77 -9.60 2.13 -14.63
CA HIS A 77 -8.46 2.55 -13.82
C HIS A 77 -8.90 3.15 -12.47
N ALA A 78 -9.88 4.06 -12.50
CA ALA A 78 -10.41 4.70 -11.30
C ALA A 78 -11.07 3.69 -10.35
N TYR A 79 -11.86 2.76 -10.88
CA TYR A 79 -12.48 1.69 -10.10
C TYR A 79 -11.44 0.81 -9.41
N LEU A 80 -10.43 0.32 -10.16
CA LEU A 80 -9.36 -0.51 -9.60
C LEU A 80 -8.57 0.24 -8.52
N GLY A 81 -8.24 1.51 -8.76
CA GLY A 81 -7.58 2.36 -7.76
C GLY A 81 -8.42 2.51 -6.49
N LEU A 82 -9.73 2.76 -6.63
CA LEU A 82 -10.64 2.87 -5.49
C LEU A 82 -10.67 1.57 -4.67
N GLN A 83 -10.76 0.41 -5.33
CA GLN A 83 -10.73 -0.88 -4.65
C GLN A 83 -9.40 -1.11 -3.91
N ALA A 84 -8.27 -0.72 -4.51
CA ALA A 84 -6.97 -0.80 -3.86
C ALA A 84 -6.98 0.00 -2.54
N TYR A 85 -7.35 1.28 -2.57
CA TYR A 85 -7.37 2.11 -1.37
C TYR A 85 -8.41 1.65 -0.34
N ALA A 86 -9.56 1.12 -0.76
CA ALA A 86 -10.53 0.52 0.15
C ALA A 86 -9.94 -0.67 0.92
N LEU A 87 -9.20 -1.55 0.22
CA LEU A 87 -8.54 -2.71 0.83
C LEU A 87 -7.36 -2.30 1.72
N LEU A 88 -6.62 -1.25 1.34
CA LEU A 88 -5.59 -0.67 2.19
C LEU A 88 -6.17 -0.12 3.49
N LEU A 89 -7.27 0.63 3.44
CA LEU A 89 -7.98 1.11 4.62
C LEU A 89 -8.47 -0.05 5.49
N PHE A 90 -9.04 -1.09 4.86
CA PHE A 90 -9.44 -2.31 5.55
C PHE A 90 -8.26 -2.98 6.27
N GLY A 91 -7.12 -3.14 5.60
CA GLY A 91 -5.88 -3.66 6.21
C GLY A 91 -5.39 -2.79 7.36
N GLY A 92 -5.46 -1.47 7.19
CA GLY A 92 -5.12 -0.47 8.21
C GLY A 92 -5.91 -0.64 9.51
N THR A 93 -7.17 -1.08 9.44
CA THR A 93 -7.95 -1.40 10.66
C THR A 93 -7.34 -2.53 11.49
N GLY A 94 -6.63 -3.47 10.85
CA GLY A 94 -5.84 -4.50 11.51
C GLY A 94 -4.54 -3.95 12.09
N ILE A 95 -3.80 -3.15 11.30
CA ILE A 95 -2.51 -2.54 11.71
C ILE A 95 -2.65 -1.77 13.01
N VAL A 96 -3.61 -0.84 13.09
CA VAL A 96 -3.79 0.03 14.25
C VAL A 96 -4.04 -0.77 15.53
N ARG A 97 -4.79 -1.88 15.42
CA ARG A 97 -5.12 -2.73 16.57
C ARG A 97 -3.92 -3.57 17.01
N ILE A 98 -3.19 -4.16 16.07
CA ILE A 98 -1.95 -4.91 16.35
C ILE A 98 -0.91 -3.98 16.99
N PHE A 99 -0.76 -2.77 16.45
CA PHE A 99 0.17 -1.77 16.96
C PHE A 99 -0.19 -1.33 18.38
N ARG A 100 -1.46 -1.03 18.64
CA ARG A 100 -1.93 -0.63 19.98
C ARG A 100 -1.68 -1.73 21.00
N ALA A 101 -1.97 -2.99 20.66
CA ALA A 101 -1.73 -4.13 21.55
C ALA A 101 -0.24 -4.30 21.85
N LYS A 102 0.62 -4.32 20.83
CA LYS A 102 2.07 -4.47 21.03
C LYS A 102 2.70 -3.31 21.81
N ARG A 103 2.19 -2.08 21.64
CA ARG A 103 2.66 -0.91 22.40
C ARG A 103 2.23 -0.94 23.86
N GLN A 104 1.08 -1.53 24.18
CA GLN A 104 0.57 -1.61 25.55
C GLN A 104 1.34 -2.61 26.44
N HIS A 105 1.96 -3.62 25.84
CA HIS A 105 2.70 -4.69 26.54
C HIS A 105 4.21 -4.65 26.28
N ASP A 106 4.74 -3.55 25.72
CA ASP A 106 6.16 -3.32 25.41
C ASP A 106 6.93 -4.45 24.69
N LEU A 107 6.23 -5.32 23.97
CA LEU A 107 6.78 -6.45 23.21
C LEU A 107 7.68 -6.06 22.02
N TYR A 108 7.95 -4.77 21.87
CA TYR A 108 8.87 -4.23 20.88
C TYR A 108 10.29 -4.02 21.44
N HIS A 109 10.46 -3.96 22.78
CA HIS A 109 11.77 -3.90 23.45
C HIS A 109 12.19 -5.25 24.05
N ASP A 110 11.34 -5.88 24.86
CA ASP A 110 11.56 -7.24 25.37
C ASP A 110 10.69 -8.22 24.57
N TYR A 111 11.26 -8.80 23.53
CA TYR A 111 10.57 -9.79 22.71
C TYR A 111 10.48 -11.13 23.46
N ASP A 112 9.40 -11.31 24.21
CA ASP A 112 9.07 -12.58 24.86
C ASP A 112 7.99 -13.31 24.05
N GLU A 113 8.38 -14.41 23.41
CA GLU A 113 7.52 -15.22 22.55
C GLU A 113 6.43 -15.97 23.35
N ASP A 114 6.74 -16.36 24.59
CA ASP A 114 5.81 -17.04 25.47
C ASP A 114 4.71 -16.07 25.95
N LEU A 115 5.07 -14.81 26.25
CA LEU A 115 4.12 -13.74 26.61
C LEU A 115 3.23 -13.31 25.42
N LEU A 116 3.75 -13.40 24.20
CA LEU A 116 3.00 -13.16 22.96
C LEU A 116 1.91 -14.21 22.71
N ILE A 117 2.13 -15.46 23.13
CA ILE A 117 1.21 -16.59 22.97
C ILE A 117 0.21 -16.66 24.13
N ASP A 118 0.67 -16.43 25.37
CA ASP A 118 -0.16 -16.60 26.58
C ASP A 118 -1.00 -15.35 26.93
N GLU A 119 -0.46 -14.14 26.74
CA GLU A 119 -1.11 -12.88 27.16
C GLU A 119 -1.77 -12.11 25.99
N ILE A 120 -1.22 -12.24 24.77
CA ILE A 120 -1.70 -11.54 23.56
C ILE A 120 -2.32 -12.52 22.52
N GLY A 121 -2.03 -13.81 22.63
CA GLY A 121 -2.40 -14.87 21.68
C GLY A 121 -3.87 -15.31 21.70
N GLY A 122 -4.80 -14.44 22.09
CA GLY A 122 -6.24 -14.75 21.99
C GLY A 122 -6.76 -14.76 20.55
N ASP A 123 -7.90 -15.43 20.32
CA ASP A 123 -8.63 -15.56 19.04
C ASP A 123 -8.76 -14.25 18.22
N ARG A 124 -8.70 -13.10 18.88
CA ARG A 124 -8.82 -11.79 18.22
C ARG A 124 -7.55 -11.39 17.46
N MET A 125 -6.35 -11.81 17.89
CA MET A 125 -5.09 -11.42 17.25
C MET A 125 -4.89 -12.11 15.90
N SER A 126 -5.28 -13.38 15.78
CA SER A 126 -5.31 -14.10 14.51
C SER A 126 -6.27 -13.43 13.52
N HIS A 127 -7.45 -12.98 13.99
CA HIS A 127 -8.41 -12.22 13.19
C HIS A 127 -7.84 -10.89 12.68
N TRP A 128 -7.14 -10.12 13.51
CA TRP A 128 -6.52 -8.86 13.06
C TRP A 128 -5.39 -9.08 12.05
N ARG A 129 -4.58 -10.13 12.23
CA ARG A 129 -3.55 -10.53 11.25
C ARG A 129 -4.15 -10.96 9.92
N SER A 130 -5.26 -11.70 9.96
CA SER A 130 -6.00 -12.10 8.75
C SER A 130 -6.50 -10.87 7.99
N ARG A 131 -7.15 -9.92 8.68
CA ARG A 131 -7.61 -8.65 8.07
C ARG A 131 -6.47 -7.83 7.47
N LEU A 132 -5.34 -7.74 8.17
CA LEU A 132 -4.13 -7.09 7.67
C LEU A 132 -3.67 -7.73 6.36
N ARG A 133 -3.49 -9.06 6.34
CA ARG A 133 -3.04 -9.79 5.15
C ARG A 133 -4.01 -9.61 3.99
N ILE A 134 -5.31 -9.82 4.22
CA ILE A 134 -6.35 -9.65 3.19
C ILE A 134 -6.32 -8.22 2.62
N GLY A 135 -6.23 -7.20 3.48
CA GLY A 135 -6.18 -5.81 3.05
C GLY A 135 -4.93 -5.49 2.23
N VAL A 136 -3.75 -5.95 2.65
CA VAL A 136 -2.48 -5.72 1.95
C VAL A 136 -2.42 -6.48 0.63
N PHE A 137 -2.75 -7.77 0.61
CA PHE A 137 -2.81 -8.55 -0.64
C PHE A 137 -3.83 -7.95 -1.62
N GLY A 138 -5.00 -7.59 -1.10
CA GLY A 138 -6.03 -6.91 -1.87
C GLY A 138 -5.53 -5.61 -2.48
N TYR A 139 -4.90 -4.75 -1.67
CA TYR A 139 -4.28 -3.51 -2.15
C TYR A 139 -3.29 -3.78 -3.28
N VAL A 140 -2.33 -4.70 -3.10
CA VAL A 140 -1.28 -4.98 -4.09
C VAL A 140 -1.87 -5.51 -5.40
N ILE A 141 -2.84 -6.42 -5.36
CA ILE A 141 -3.49 -6.96 -6.56
C ILE A 141 -4.19 -5.84 -7.34
N PHE A 142 -5.05 -5.07 -6.69
CA PHE A 142 -5.77 -3.99 -7.36
C PHE A 142 -4.85 -2.87 -7.80
N TRP A 143 -3.78 -2.59 -7.05
CA TRP A 143 -2.73 -1.66 -7.45
C TRP A 143 -2.02 -2.13 -8.72
N MET A 144 -1.65 -3.40 -8.84
CA MET A 144 -1.04 -3.94 -10.07
C MET A 144 -1.99 -3.87 -11.27
N LEU A 145 -3.26 -4.22 -11.09
CA LEU A 145 -4.27 -4.10 -12.15
C LEU A 145 -4.44 -2.64 -12.58
N ALA A 146 -4.54 -1.72 -11.63
CA ALA A 146 -4.60 -0.29 -11.90
C ALA A 146 -3.33 0.18 -12.64
N TYR A 147 -2.15 -0.28 -12.23
CA TYR A 147 -0.88 0.05 -12.87
C TYR A 147 -0.85 -0.38 -14.34
N VAL A 148 -1.28 -1.61 -14.65
CA VAL A 148 -1.35 -2.11 -16.04
C VAL A 148 -2.29 -1.24 -16.88
N VAL A 149 -3.49 -0.96 -16.38
CA VAL A 149 -4.46 -0.09 -17.08
C VAL A 149 -3.92 1.34 -17.22
N GLY A 150 -3.26 1.87 -16.20
CA GLY A 150 -2.65 3.20 -16.19
C GLY A 150 -1.52 3.32 -17.21
N THR A 151 -0.71 2.28 -17.34
CA THR A 151 0.35 2.15 -18.36
C THR A 151 -0.25 2.17 -19.76
N ALA A 152 -1.27 1.34 -20.00
CA ALA A 152 -1.96 1.32 -21.29
C ALA A 152 -2.56 2.69 -21.65
N ARG A 153 -3.18 3.37 -20.68
CA ARG A 153 -3.70 4.73 -20.87
C ARG A 153 -2.61 5.75 -21.18
N PHE A 154 -1.46 5.68 -20.49
CA PHE A 154 -0.34 6.57 -20.74
C PHE A 154 0.19 6.42 -22.17
N VAL A 155 0.41 5.18 -22.60
CA VAL A 155 0.89 4.85 -23.95
C VAL A 155 -0.09 5.34 -25.02
N LEU A 156 -1.38 4.99 -24.89
CA LEU A 156 -2.42 5.35 -25.88
C LEU A 156 -2.69 6.86 -25.99
N ARG A 157 -2.39 7.63 -24.94
CA ARG A 157 -2.71 9.07 -24.91
C ARG A 157 -1.52 9.97 -25.23
N TYR A 158 -0.29 9.54 -24.91
CA TYR A 158 0.88 10.42 -24.96
C TYR A 158 2.04 9.85 -25.79
N VAL A 159 2.01 8.58 -26.20
CA VAL A 159 3.09 7.94 -26.97
C VAL A 159 2.66 7.61 -28.40
N VAL A 160 1.44 7.08 -28.56
CA VAL A 160 0.79 6.84 -29.86
C VAL A 160 0.07 8.11 -30.30
#